data_AF-A0A542VZW8-F1
#
_entry.id   AF-A0A542VZW8-F1
#
_cell.length_a   1.000
_cell.length_b   1.000
_cell.length_c   1.000
_cell.angle_alpha   90.00
_cell.angle_beta   90.00
_cell.angle_gamma   90.00
#
_symmetry.space_group_name_H-M   'P 1'
#
loop_
_entity.id
_entity.type
_entity.pdbx_description
1 polymer ?
#
loop_
_entity_poly.entity_id
_entity_poly.type
_entity_poly.pdbx_seq_one_letter_code
_entity_poly.pdbx_strand_id
1 'polypeptide(L)'
;MTVERLLSCNPVTGMKSWFSSSDDNQGSWHIRYEQDCSAALEANKRSQNEDFDRRLYMWHAAHVPAVILMEWLVKYGVRYWDKNHAPAVRRLLNHPDYRYLRVNHFIM
;
A
#
# COMPACT_ATOMS: atom_id res chain seq x y z
N MET A 1 22.46 2.24 -19.72
CA MET A 1 22.44 1.66 -18.35
C MET A 1 21.70 2.62 -17.44
N THR A 2 20.61 2.20 -16.82
CA THR A 2 19.84 3.05 -15.91
C THR A 2 20.55 3.17 -14.56
N VAL A 3 20.94 4.38 -14.17
CA VAL A 3 21.56 4.64 -12.86
C VAL A 3 20.46 5.06 -11.89
N GLU A 4 20.31 4.31 -10.80
CA GLU A 4 19.38 4.66 -9.72
C GLU A 4 20.13 5.33 -8.55
N ARG A 5 19.55 6.38 -7.98
CA ARG A 5 20.04 7.06 -6.78
C ARG A 5 18.93 7.12 -5.74
N LEU A 6 19.25 6.83 -4.48
CA LEU A 6 18.33 7.01 -3.36
C LEU A 6 18.02 8.51 -3.21
N LEU A 7 16.75 8.88 -3.28
CA LEU A 7 16.28 10.25 -3.14
C LEU A 7 15.87 10.57 -1.70
N SER A 8 15.08 9.69 -1.08
CA SER A 8 14.66 9.84 0.31
C SER A 8 14.31 8.51 0.97
N CYS A 9 14.36 8.49 2.30
CA CYS A 9 13.92 7.37 3.14
C CYS A 9 13.06 7.93 4.29
N ASN A 10 11.84 7.43 4.44
CA ASN A 10 10.96 7.81 5.55
C ASN A 10 11.29 6.94 6.78
N PRO A 11 11.71 7.54 7.92
CA PRO A 11 12.16 6.76 9.08
C PRO A 11 11.03 6.04 9.83
N VAL A 12 9.77 6.45 9.63
CA VAL A 12 8.60 5.86 10.32
C VAL A 12 8.08 4.63 9.56
N THR A 13 7.99 4.74 8.23
CA THR A 13 7.41 3.67 7.39
C THR A 13 8.46 2.78 6.75
N GLY A 14 9.72 3.22 6.70
CA GLY A 14 10.78 2.55 5.94
C GLY A 14 10.65 2.70 4.43
N MET A 15 9.71 3.52 3.93
CA MET A 15 9.52 3.75 2.50
C MET A 15 10.69 4.55 1.91
N LYS A 16 11.32 3.99 0.88
CA LYS A 16 12.38 4.61 0.09
C LYS A 16 11.84 5.10 -1.24
N SER A 17 12.34 6.24 -1.70
CA SER A 17 12.14 6.71 -3.06
C SER A 17 13.48 6.72 -3.79
N TRP A 18 13.49 6.16 -5.00
CA TRP A 18 14.65 6.06 -5.87
C TRP A 18 14.39 6.89 -7.11
N PHE A 19 15.36 7.73 -7.46
CA PHE A 19 15.36 8.50 -8.69
C PHE A 19 16.20 7.78 -9.74
N SER A 20 15.72 7.72 -10.97
CA SER A 20 16.50 7.23 -12.09
C SER A 20 16.31 8.06 -13.35
N SER A 21 17.40 8.20 -14.09
CA SER A 21 17.46 8.81 -15.42
C SER A 21 18.30 7.91 -16.32
N SER A 22 17.83 7.65 -17.53
CA SER A 22 18.64 7.01 -18.57
C SER A 22 18.59 7.86 -19.83
N ASP A 23 19.72 7.93 -20.54
CA ASP A 23 19.78 8.56 -21.87
C ASP A 23 18.87 7.81 -22.86
N ASP A 24 18.69 6.51 -22.64
CA ASP A 24 17.80 5.63 -23.42
C ASP A 24 16.30 5.98 -23.28
N ASN A 25 15.92 6.70 -22.21
CA ASN A 25 14.53 7.05 -21.93
C ASN A 25 14.09 8.39 -22.56
N GLN A 26 14.80 8.87 -23.58
CA GLN A 26 14.45 10.10 -24.31
C GLN A 26 14.29 11.32 -23.38
N GLY A 27 15.04 11.35 -22.27
CA GLY A 27 14.96 12.42 -21.26
C GLY A 27 13.86 12.25 -20.20
N SER A 28 13.20 11.09 -20.09
CA SER A 28 12.24 10.84 -19.00
C SER A 28 12.96 10.48 -17.69
N TRP A 29 12.37 10.94 -16.59
CA TRP A 29 12.82 10.62 -15.23
C TRP A 29 11.78 9.76 -14.54
N HIS A 30 12.24 8.84 -13.69
CA HIS A 30 11.38 7.93 -12.96
C HIS A 30 11.63 8.03 -11.46
N ILE A 31 10.54 7.94 -10.70
CA ILE A 31 10.57 7.77 -9.24
C ILE A 31 10.00 6.39 -8.94
N ARG A 32 10.82 5.53 -8.33
CA ARG A 32 10.42 4.21 -7.86
C ARG A 32 10.26 4.23 -6.35
N TYR A 33 9.14 3.71 -5.85
CA TYR A 33 8.88 3.56 -4.42
C TYR A 33 9.16 2.13 -3.98
N GLU A 34 9.78 1.97 -2.82
CA GLU A 34 10.14 0.67 -2.27
C GLU A 34 9.92 0.66 -0.76
N GLN A 35 9.36 -0.41 -0.23
CA GLN A 35 9.14 -0.60 1.20
C GLN A 35 9.13 -2.10 1.51
N ASP A 36 9.79 -2.51 2.59
CA ASP A 36 9.59 -3.85 3.14
C ASP A 36 8.22 -3.92 3.82
N CYS A 37 7.34 -4.76 3.27
CA CYS A 37 5.97 -4.93 3.74
C CYS A 37 5.77 -6.26 4.49
N SER A 38 6.83 -7.08 4.64
CA SER A 38 6.74 -8.44 5.18
C SER A 38 6.06 -8.47 6.56
N ALA A 39 6.53 -7.63 7.49
CA ALA A 39 5.99 -7.56 8.84
C ALA A 39 4.48 -7.21 8.87
N ALA A 40 4.06 -6.23 8.07
CA ALA A 40 2.66 -5.83 7.99
C ALA A 40 1.77 -6.94 7.40
N LEU A 41 2.24 -7.59 6.34
CA LEU A 41 1.50 -8.68 5.70
C LEU A 41 1.38 -9.91 6.61
N GLU A 42 2.45 -10.28 7.33
CA GLU A 42 2.41 -11.39 8.29
C GLU A 42 1.51 -11.09 9.49
N ALA A 43 1.51 -9.85 9.99
CA ALA A 43 0.58 -9.42 11.04
C ALA A 43 -0.88 -9.49 10.56
N ASN A 44 -1.17 -9.02 9.34
CA ASN A 44 -2.50 -9.10 8.77
C ASN A 44 -2.97 -10.54 8.60
N LYS A 45 -2.13 -11.41 8.03
CA LYS A 45 -2.43 -12.84 7.89
C LYS A 45 -2.74 -13.49 9.24
N ARG A 46 -1.98 -13.15 10.28
CA ARG A 46 -2.24 -13.66 11.63
C ARG A 46 -3.61 -13.21 12.14
N SER A 47 -3.93 -11.92 12.01
CA SER A 47 -5.22 -11.38 12.43
C SER A 47 -6.42 -12.00 11.70
N GLN A 48 -6.23 -12.50 10.46
CA GLN A 48 -7.32 -13.15 9.72
C GLN A 48 -7.80 -14.45 10.39
N ASN A 49 -6.97 -15.05 11.25
CA ASN A 49 -7.30 -16.23 12.05
C ASN A 49 -7.82 -15.89 13.46
N GLU A 50 -7.83 -14.61 13.84
CA GLU A 50 -8.32 -14.16 15.14
C GLU A 50 -9.83 -13.85 15.06
N ASP A 51 -10.57 -14.23 16.10
CA ASP A 51 -11.96 -13.81 16.25
C ASP A 51 -12.00 -12.34 16.68
N PHE A 52 -12.87 -11.55 16.05
CA PHE A 52 -13.08 -10.15 16.42
C PHE A 52 -14.40 -9.98 17.18
N ASP A 53 -14.39 -9.13 18.21
CA ASP A 53 -15.61 -8.82 18.97
C ASP A 53 -16.55 -7.91 18.17
N ARG A 54 -17.69 -8.48 17.78
CA ARG A 54 -18.76 -7.78 17.04
C ARG A 54 -19.55 -6.78 17.89
N ARG A 55 -19.28 -6.68 19.18
CA ARG A 55 -19.93 -5.69 20.07
C ARG A 55 -19.20 -4.35 20.09
N LEU A 56 -17.99 -4.30 19.53
CA LEU A 56 -17.22 -3.06 19.43
C LEU A 56 -17.85 -2.08 18.44
N TYR A 57 -17.82 -0.79 18.78
CA TYR A 57 -18.36 0.30 17.94
C TYR A 57 -17.53 0.55 16.67
N MET A 58 -16.24 0.19 16.68
CA MET A 58 -15.34 0.33 15.55
C MET A 58 -14.49 -0.92 15.41
N TRP A 59 -14.22 -1.30 14.17
CA TRP A 59 -13.37 -2.43 13.83
C TRP A 59 -12.18 -1.97 12.99
N HIS A 60 -11.01 -2.53 13.28
CA HIS A 60 -9.86 -2.38 12.39
C HIS A 60 -10.13 -3.22 11.14
N ALA A 61 -10.16 -2.58 9.97
CA ALA A 61 -10.54 -3.23 8.70
C ALA A 61 -9.34 -3.66 7.86
N ALA A 62 -8.26 -2.87 7.88
CA ALA A 62 -7.05 -3.15 7.11
C ALA A 62 -5.85 -2.38 7.68
N HIS A 63 -4.68 -2.99 7.57
CA HIS A 63 -3.39 -2.30 7.72
C HIS A 63 -2.70 -2.29 6.34
N VAL A 64 -2.62 -1.12 5.73
CA VAL A 64 -2.11 -0.97 4.36
C VAL A 64 -0.74 -0.28 4.37
N PRO A 65 0.32 -0.93 3.86
CA PRO A 65 1.63 -0.29 3.72
C PRO A 65 1.60 0.92 2.79
N ALA A 66 2.45 1.91 3.08
CA ALA A 66 2.51 3.17 2.33
C ALA A 66 2.83 2.96 0.84
N VAL A 67 3.70 2.01 0.50
CA VAL A 67 4.04 1.70 -0.90
C VAL A 67 2.82 1.22 -1.70
N ILE A 68 1.88 0.50 -1.06
CA ILE A 68 0.66 0.03 -1.71
C ILE A 68 -0.34 1.19 -1.89
N LEU A 69 -0.40 2.11 -0.93
CA LEU A 69 -1.19 3.35 -1.09
C LEU A 69 -0.65 4.20 -2.24
N MET A 70 0.68 4.27 -2.41
CA MET A 70 1.30 4.92 -3.56
C MET A 70 1.00 4.19 -4.87
N GLU A 71 1.01 2.86 -4.87
CA GLU A 71 0.60 2.07 -6.03
C GLU A 71 -0.83 2.39 -6.44
N TRP A 72 -1.77 2.43 -5.50
CA TRP A 72 -3.17 2.77 -5.77
C TRP A 72 -3.34 4.17 -6.33
N LEU A 73 -2.57 5.13 -5.81
CA LEU A 73 -2.56 6.50 -6.31
C LEU A 73 -2.03 6.55 -7.76
N VAL A 74 -0.88 5.93 -8.03
CA VAL A 74 -0.20 6.04 -9.33
C VAL A 74 -0.90 5.23 -10.42
N LYS A 75 -1.34 3.99 -10.12
CA LYS A 75 -1.96 3.11 -11.12
C LYS A 75 -3.45 3.40 -11.33
N TYR A 76 -4.18 3.73 -10.27
CA TYR A 76 -5.64 3.82 -10.30
C TYR A 76 -6.19 5.20 -9.96
N GLY A 77 -5.34 6.17 -9.61
CA GLY A 77 -5.78 7.50 -9.18
C GLY A 77 -6.52 7.49 -7.84
N VAL A 78 -6.40 6.42 -7.02
CA VAL A 78 -7.19 6.28 -5.79
C VAL A 78 -6.49 6.97 -4.62
N ARG A 79 -7.13 8.04 -4.10
CA ARG A 79 -6.68 8.77 -2.92
C ARG A 79 -7.37 8.23 -1.68
N TYR A 80 -6.65 7.47 -0.85
CA TYR A 80 -7.25 6.81 0.34
C TYR A 80 -7.80 7.80 1.39
N TRP A 81 -7.30 9.04 1.41
CA TRP A 81 -7.76 10.10 2.31
C TRP A 81 -8.98 10.87 1.79
N ASP A 82 -9.34 10.71 0.51
CA ASP A 82 -10.50 11.35 -0.10
C ASP A 82 -11.75 10.51 0.17
N LYS A 83 -12.72 11.08 0.89
CA LYS A 83 -13.97 10.38 1.24
C LYS A 83 -14.74 9.91 0.01
N ASN A 84 -14.64 10.62 -1.11
CA ASN A 84 -15.31 10.24 -2.36
C ASN A 84 -14.70 8.97 -2.98
N HIS A 85 -13.46 8.63 -2.61
CA HIS A 85 -12.76 7.44 -3.10
C HIS A 85 -12.98 6.22 -2.20
N ALA A 86 -13.73 6.33 -1.09
CA ALA A 86 -14.02 5.21 -0.19
C ALA A 86 -14.59 3.96 -0.92
N PRO A 87 -15.49 4.07 -1.92
CA PRO A 87 -15.93 2.90 -2.69
C PRO A 87 -14.80 2.23 -3.48
N ALA A 88 -13.88 3.01 -4.05
CA ALA A 88 -12.73 2.48 -4.80
C ALA A 88 -11.73 1.77 -3.88
N VAL A 89 -11.48 2.33 -2.69
CA VAL A 89 -10.64 1.70 -1.65
C VAL A 89 -11.24 0.36 -1.22
N ARG A 90 -12.55 0.30 -0.96
CA ARG A 90 -13.25 -0.95 -0.60
C ARG A 90 -13.13 -1.99 -1.71
N ARG A 91 -13.28 -1.59 -2.97
CA ARG A 91 -13.08 -2.48 -4.12
C ARG A 91 -11.66 -3.04 -4.18
N LEU A 92 -10.64 -2.21 -3.97
CA LEU A 92 -9.24 -2.65 -3.97
C LEU A 92 -8.94 -3.59 -2.81
N LEU A 93 -9.43 -3.31 -1.61
CA LEU A 93 -9.26 -4.21 -0.45
C LEU A 93 -9.90 -5.59 -0.65
N ASN A 94 -10.95 -5.69 -1.47
CA ASN A 94 -11.59 -6.95 -1.83
C ASN A 94 -10.96 -7.64 -3.05
N HIS A 95 -9.99 -7.01 -3.75
CA HIS A 95 -9.32 -7.59 -4.90
C HIS A 95 -8.36 -8.73 -4.49
N PRO A 96 -8.24 -9.83 -5.27
CA PRO A 96 -7.37 -10.96 -4.93
C PRO A 96 -5.91 -10.56 -4.70
N ASP A 97 -5.38 -9.64 -5.51
CA ASP A 97 -3.98 -9.17 -5.41
C ASP A 97 -3.67 -8.49 -4.06
N TYR A 98 -4.70 -7.97 -3.38
CA TYR A 98 -4.58 -7.24 -2.12
C TYR A 98 -5.22 -8.00 -0.94
N ARG A 99 -5.48 -9.31 -1.08
CA ARG A 99 -6.18 -10.15 -0.09
C ARG A 99 -5.59 -10.07 1.31
N TYR A 100 -4.27 -9.94 1.44
CA TYR A 100 -3.55 -9.91 2.73
C TYR A 100 -3.40 -8.50 3.32
N LEU A 101 -4.05 -7.49 2.76
CA LEU A 101 -4.11 -6.15 3.36
C LEU A 101 -5.23 -6.02 4.41
N ARG A 102 -6.31 -6.79 4.25
CA ARG A 102 -7.42 -6.81 5.20
C ARG A 102 -7.03 -7.59 6.45
N VAL A 103 -7.49 -7.09 7.58
CA VAL A 103 -7.43 -7.81 8.87
C VAL A 103 -8.78 -8.44 9.15
N ASN A 104 -8.79 -9.57 9.85
CA ASN A 104 -9.99 -10.37 10.14
C ASN A 104 -10.72 -10.85 8.84
N HIS A 105 -11.70 -11.74 8.96
CA HIS A 105 -12.56 -12.16 7.83
C HIS A 105 -13.56 -11.07 7.40
N PHE A 106 -13.12 -9.81 7.34
CA PHE A 106 -13.93 -8.66 6.98
C PHE A 106 -14.19 -8.64 5.47
N ILE A 107 -15.32 -9.18 5.02
CA ILE A 107 -15.84 -8.85 3.69
C ILE A 107 -16.54 -7.51 3.85
N MET A 108 -15.87 -6.44 3.40
CA MET A 108 -16.48 -5.12 3.32
C MET A 108 -17.45 -5.13 2.17
#